data_AF-A0A1F8M043-F1
#
_entry.id   AF-A0A1F8M043-F1
#
_cell.length_a   1.000
_cell.length_b   1.000
_cell.length_c   1.000
_cell.angle_alpha   90.00
_cell.angle_beta   90.00
_cell.angle_gamma   90.00
#
_symmetry.space_group_name_H-M   'P 1'
#
loop_
_entity.id
_entity.type
_entity.pdbx_description
1 polymer ?
#
loop_
_entity_poly.entity_id
_entity_poly.type
_entity_poly.pdbx_seq_one_letter_code
_entity_poly.pdbx_strand_id
1 'polypeptide(L)'
;MFTGKLTRTEMMHEHPAELALIENGQNNSLPPLKVLRHRQQLFFPAALVFTVAFSFGIIKFANLETTAITTIPQGETAQVFVPVTPTPRPSPTPPPTFEPGAEVGAMTWDGYFIGLFRNRCSSCHGVTKVGGLSLSTYQDALTGGITGPAVIPNDPDNSVLVQKQSLGDHPGQLTIDELEQVISWILAGAPVR
;
A
#
# COMPACT_ATOMS: atom_id res chain seq x y z
N MET A 1 -25.31 22.56 5.74
CA MET A 1 -26.29 21.51 6.13
C MET A 1 -27.36 21.47 5.04
N PHE A 2 -27.45 20.39 4.26
CA PHE A 2 -28.55 20.22 3.30
C PHE A 2 -29.83 19.94 4.09
N THR A 3 -30.80 20.84 4.02
CA THR A 3 -32.11 20.71 4.67
C THR A 3 -33.08 19.81 3.90
N GLY A 4 -32.69 19.39 2.69
CA GLY A 4 -33.50 18.57 1.79
C GLY A 4 -34.72 19.32 1.21
N LYS A 5 -34.79 20.64 1.37
CA LYS A 5 -35.88 21.49 0.87
C LYS A 5 -35.30 22.62 0.03
N LEU A 6 -35.89 22.86 -1.14
CA LEU A 6 -35.61 24.02 -1.98
C LEU A 6 -36.41 25.22 -1.48
N THR A 7 -35.78 26.39 -1.43
CA THR A 7 -36.49 27.65 -1.22
C THR A 7 -37.41 27.94 -2.41
N ARG A 8 -38.43 28.81 -2.21
CA ARG A 8 -39.33 29.20 -3.31
C ARG A 8 -38.58 29.76 -4.51
N THR A 9 -37.55 30.58 -4.26
CA THR A 9 -36.72 31.19 -5.31
C THR A 9 -35.92 30.14 -6.07
N GLU A 10 -35.34 29.15 -5.38
CA GLU A 10 -34.63 28.05 -6.04
C GLU A 10 -35.58 27.16 -6.84
N MET A 11 -36.76 26.82 -6.30
CA MET A 11 -37.78 26.09 -7.06
C MET A 11 -38.26 26.84 -8.30
N MET A 12 -38.35 28.17 -8.24
CA MET A 12 -38.70 28.98 -9.40
C MET A 12 -37.65 28.89 -10.52
N HIS A 13 -36.37 28.73 -10.18
CA HIS A 13 -35.29 28.63 -11.17
C HIS A 13 -35.09 27.20 -11.68
N GLU A 14 -35.12 26.20 -10.80
CA GLU A 14 -34.79 24.81 -11.15
C GLU A 14 -36.01 23.99 -11.55
N HIS A 15 -37.17 24.27 -10.95
CA HIS A 15 -38.40 23.49 -11.11
C HIS A 15 -39.67 24.37 -11.26
N PRO A 16 -39.70 25.33 -12.19
CA PRO A 16 -40.81 26.29 -12.31
C PRO A 16 -42.17 25.61 -12.55
N ALA A 17 -42.20 24.51 -13.29
CA ALA A 17 -43.42 23.75 -13.55
C ALA A 17 -44.00 23.11 -12.27
N GLU A 18 -43.14 22.53 -11.43
CA GLU A 18 -43.55 21.96 -10.15
C GLU A 18 -43.98 23.04 -9.16
N LEU A 19 -43.29 24.19 -9.12
CA LEU A 19 -43.70 25.32 -8.28
C LEU A 19 -45.10 25.83 -8.67
N ALA A 20 -45.40 25.94 -9.96
CA ALA A 20 -46.73 26.31 -10.43
C ALA A 20 -47.81 25.30 -10.03
N LEU A 21 -47.50 23.99 -10.07
CA LEU A 21 -48.41 22.94 -9.60
C LEU A 21 -48.65 23.05 -8.09
N ILE A 22 -47.60 23.35 -7.31
CA ILE A 22 -47.70 23.53 -5.86
C ILE A 22 -48.56 24.76 -5.51
N GLU A 23 -48.33 25.90 -6.17
CA GLU A 23 -49.11 27.12 -5.95
C GLU A 23 -50.58 26.95 -6.35
N ASN A 24 -50.86 26.10 -7.35
CA ASN A 24 -52.22 25.71 -7.75
C ASN A 24 -52.83 24.58 -6.91
N GLY A 25 -52.15 24.10 -5.87
CA GLY A 25 -52.64 23.03 -4.98
C GLY A 25 -52.68 21.63 -5.59
N GLN A 26 -51.96 21.39 -6.69
CA GLN A 26 -51.90 20.13 -7.44
C GLN A 26 -50.68 19.27 -7.10
N ASN A 27 -49.93 19.62 -6.06
CA ASN A 27 -48.63 19.02 -5.69
C ASN A 27 -48.65 17.51 -5.43
N ASN A 28 -49.80 16.90 -5.16
CA ASN A 28 -49.90 15.52 -4.68
C ASN A 28 -50.80 14.63 -5.55
N SER A 29 -50.96 14.95 -6.83
CA SER A 29 -51.73 14.07 -7.73
C SER A 29 -50.96 12.78 -8.01
N LEU A 30 -51.23 11.73 -7.22
CA LEU A 30 -50.75 10.39 -7.54
C LEU A 30 -51.21 10.02 -8.97
N PRO A 31 -50.30 9.52 -9.81
CA PRO A 31 -50.70 9.07 -11.14
C PRO A 31 -51.74 7.96 -11.02
N PRO A 32 -52.72 7.89 -11.94
CA PRO A 32 -53.78 6.91 -11.85
C PRO A 32 -53.21 5.50 -11.90
N LEU A 33 -53.77 4.57 -11.11
CA LEU A 33 -53.24 3.21 -10.93
C LEU A 33 -52.99 2.47 -12.27
N LYS A 34 -53.79 2.74 -13.30
CA LYS A 34 -53.62 2.17 -14.65
C LYS A 34 -52.27 2.55 -15.28
N VAL A 35 -51.82 3.79 -15.09
CA VAL A 35 -50.54 4.30 -15.62
C VAL A 35 -49.38 3.67 -14.87
N LEU A 36 -49.51 3.55 -13.55
CA LEU A 36 -48.51 2.86 -12.72
C LEU A 36 -48.36 1.40 -13.13
N ARG A 37 -49.47 0.66 -13.28
CA ARG A 37 -49.44 -0.74 -13.71
C ARG A 37 -48.83 -0.91 -15.10
N HIS A 38 -49.15 -0.01 -16.05
CA HIS A 38 -48.56 -0.05 -17.38
C HIS A 38 -47.03 0.17 -17.36
N ARG A 39 -46.56 1.17 -16.59
CA ARG A 39 -45.11 1.41 -16.41
C ARG A 39 -44.42 0.22 -15.77
N GLN A 40 -45.03 -0.39 -14.76
CA GLN A 40 -44.51 -1.58 -14.07
C GLN A 40 -44.38 -2.78 -15.02
N GLN A 41 -45.39 -3.01 -15.87
CA GLN A 41 -45.37 -4.09 -16.86
C GLN A 41 -44.23 -3.99 -17.87
N LEU A 42 -43.71 -2.77 -18.11
CA LEU A 42 -42.59 -2.56 -19.02
C LEU A 42 -41.25 -2.50 -18.26
N PHE A 43 -41.22 -1.84 -17.10
CA PHE A 43 -40.02 -1.68 -16.30
C PHE A 43 -39.53 -2.99 -15.67
N PHE A 44 -40.42 -3.75 -15.01
CA PHE A 44 -40.01 -4.97 -14.31
C PHE A 44 -39.36 -6.04 -15.20
N PRO A 45 -39.90 -6.38 -16.40
CA PRO A 45 -39.22 -7.36 -17.27
C PRO A 45 -37.88 -6.83 -17.77
N ALA A 46 -37.78 -5.56 -18.15
CA ALA A 46 -36.51 -4.97 -18.57
C ALA A 46 -35.48 -5.00 -17.43
N ALA A 47 -35.88 -4.58 -16.22
CA ALA A 47 -35.03 -4.60 -15.03
C ALA A 47 -34.56 -6.02 -14.69
N LEU A 48 -35.42 -7.03 -14.82
CA LEU A 48 -35.06 -8.43 -14.62
C LEU A 48 -34.01 -8.88 -15.62
N VAL A 49 -34.16 -8.55 -16.91
CA VAL A 49 -33.17 -8.88 -17.96
C VAL A 49 -31.82 -8.23 -17.66
N PHE A 50 -31.79 -6.93 -17.34
CA PHE A 50 -30.55 -6.23 -16.98
C PHE A 50 -29.89 -6.81 -15.73
N THR A 51 -30.68 -7.13 -14.70
CA THR A 51 -30.19 -7.71 -13.45
C THR A 51 -29.55 -9.08 -13.70
N VAL A 52 -30.21 -9.95 -14.49
CA VAL A 52 -29.68 -11.26 -14.85
C VAL A 52 -28.40 -11.13 -15.69
N ALA A 53 -28.38 -10.26 -16.70
CA ALA A 53 -27.22 -10.05 -17.56
C ALA A 53 -26.01 -9.52 -16.76
N PHE A 54 -26.23 -8.54 -15.88
CA PHE A 54 -25.16 -7.97 -15.06
C PHE A 54 -24.62 -8.98 -14.04
N SER A 55 -25.52 -9.73 -13.40
CA SER A 55 -25.13 -10.80 -12.47
C SER A 55 -24.33 -11.89 -13.18
N PHE A 56 -24.74 -12.31 -14.38
CA PHE A 56 -23.99 -13.24 -15.21
C PHE A 56 -22.60 -12.70 -15.57
N GLY A 57 -22.50 -11.43 -15.97
CA GLY A 57 -21.23 -10.77 -16.26
C GLY A 57 -20.28 -10.78 -15.06
N ILE A 58 -20.77 -10.45 -13.87
CA ILE A 58 -19.99 -10.50 -12.62
C ILE A 58 -19.51 -11.91 -12.34
N ILE A 59 -20.39 -12.91 -12.41
CA ILE A 59 -20.03 -14.31 -12.17
C ILE A 59 -18.97 -14.75 -13.18
N LYS A 60 -19.14 -14.44 -14.47
CA LYS A 60 -18.15 -14.78 -15.50
C LYS A 60 -16.82 -14.10 -15.28
N PHE A 61 -16.81 -12.82 -14.90
CA PHE A 61 -15.60 -12.06 -14.58
C PHE A 61 -14.87 -12.66 -13.37
N ALA A 62 -15.59 -12.88 -12.26
CA ALA A 62 -15.02 -13.43 -11.03
C ALA A 62 -14.44 -14.84 -11.21
N ASN A 63 -14.97 -15.62 -12.17
CA ASN A 63 -14.49 -16.96 -12.50
C ASN A 63 -13.58 -17.00 -13.75
N LEU A 64 -13.25 -15.86 -14.36
CA LEU A 64 -12.49 -15.82 -15.61
C LEU A 64 -11.02 -16.22 -15.41
N GLU A 65 -10.47 -15.96 -14.23
CA GLU A 65 -9.06 -16.20 -13.91
C GLU A 65 -8.90 -17.19 -12.75
N THR A 66 -9.21 -18.47 -12.98
CA THR A 66 -8.77 -19.57 -12.09
C THR A 66 -7.29 -19.90 -12.33
N THR A 67 -6.39 -18.91 -12.37
CA THR A 67 -4.99 -19.11 -12.78
C THR A 67 -3.93 -18.57 -11.82
N ALA A 68 -4.29 -17.99 -10.67
CA ALA A 68 -3.30 -17.42 -9.75
C ALA A 68 -2.80 -18.36 -8.62
N ILE A 69 -3.38 -19.56 -8.46
CA ILE A 69 -2.84 -20.54 -7.51
C ILE A 69 -2.14 -21.64 -8.31
N THR A 70 -0.83 -21.48 -8.51
CA THR A 70 0.06 -22.61 -8.78
C THR A 70 -0.15 -23.63 -7.65
N THR A 71 -0.87 -24.70 -7.92
CA THR A 71 -0.83 -25.90 -7.09
C THR A 71 0.59 -26.43 -7.15
N ILE A 72 1.37 -26.17 -6.11
CA ILE A 72 2.64 -26.88 -5.88
C ILE A 72 2.29 -28.38 -5.95
N PRO A 73 2.96 -29.18 -6.79
CA PRO A 73 2.72 -30.62 -6.81
C PRO A 73 2.89 -31.14 -5.40
N GLN A 74 1.99 -32.01 -4.94
CA GLN A 74 2.14 -32.66 -3.65
C GLN A 74 3.55 -33.26 -3.61
N GLY A 75 4.39 -32.70 -2.75
CA GLY A 75 5.71 -33.24 -2.51
C GLY A 75 5.54 -34.71 -2.15
N GLU A 76 6.28 -35.54 -2.87
CA GLU A 76 6.68 -36.90 -2.56
C GLU A 76 6.22 -37.35 -1.16
N THR A 77 5.47 -38.44 -1.09
CA THR A 77 5.08 -39.12 0.15
C THR A 77 6.31 -39.53 0.96
N ALA A 78 6.90 -38.60 1.70
CA ALA A 78 7.97 -38.87 2.64
C ALA A 78 7.36 -39.64 3.82
N GLN A 79 7.98 -40.77 4.16
CA GLN A 79 7.46 -41.70 5.15
C GLN A 79 7.20 -41.02 6.50
N VAL A 80 5.99 -41.22 7.01
CA VAL A 80 5.39 -40.57 8.19
C VAL A 80 6.04 -40.98 9.52
N PHE A 81 7.04 -41.87 9.53
CA PHE A 81 7.73 -42.22 10.76
C PHE A 81 9.19 -42.63 10.54
N VAL A 82 10.12 -41.77 10.95
CA VAL A 82 11.52 -42.10 11.19
C VAL A 82 11.72 -42.11 12.71
N PRO A 83 12.17 -43.22 13.34
CA PRO A 83 12.43 -43.22 14.78
C PRO A 83 13.52 -42.20 15.11
N VAL A 84 13.15 -41.20 15.92
CA VAL A 84 14.06 -40.17 16.41
C VAL A 84 15.18 -40.82 17.23
N THR A 85 16.39 -40.81 16.69
CA THR A 85 17.60 -40.91 17.51
C THR A 85 17.58 -39.72 18.47
N PRO A 86 17.91 -39.85 19.77
CA PRO A 86 17.89 -38.71 20.68
C PRO A 86 18.79 -37.59 20.14
N THR A 87 18.15 -36.54 19.62
CA THR A 87 18.80 -35.33 19.15
C THR A 87 19.47 -34.67 20.35
N PRO A 88 20.76 -34.31 20.28
CA PRO A 88 21.38 -33.51 21.33
C PRO A 88 20.54 -32.23 21.51
N ARG A 89 20.24 -31.89 22.76
CA ARG A 89 19.52 -30.65 23.11
C ARG A 89 20.22 -29.48 22.40
N PRO A 90 19.52 -28.66 21.58
CA PRO A 90 20.13 -27.48 21.00
C PRO A 90 20.51 -26.55 22.15
N SER A 91 21.81 -26.31 22.28
CA SER A 91 22.34 -25.18 23.04
C SER A 91 21.76 -23.90 22.41
N PRO A 92 21.39 -22.87 23.19
CA PRO A 92 20.96 -21.60 22.62
C PRO A 92 22.02 -21.13 21.62
N THR A 93 21.58 -20.87 20.38
CA THR A 93 22.44 -20.35 19.32
C THR A 93 23.10 -19.08 19.82
N PRO A 94 24.43 -19.05 20.02
CA PRO A 94 25.10 -17.79 20.29
C PRO A 94 24.86 -16.87 19.09
N PRO A 95 24.71 -15.54 19.30
CA PRO A 95 24.68 -14.59 18.18
C PRO A 95 25.87 -14.87 17.26
N PRO A 96 25.73 -14.69 15.93
CA PRO A 96 26.74 -15.13 14.98
C PRO A 96 28.10 -14.54 15.33
N THR A 97 28.97 -15.37 15.91
CA THR A 97 30.41 -15.11 15.92
C THR A 97 30.86 -15.35 14.49
N PHE A 98 31.04 -14.26 13.74
CA PHE A 98 31.60 -14.31 12.41
C PHE A 98 32.94 -15.05 12.44
N GLU A 99 33.09 -16.09 11.62
CA GLU A 99 34.41 -16.66 11.34
C GLU A 99 35.32 -15.55 10.79
N PRO A 100 36.58 -15.41 11.28
CA PRO A 100 37.51 -14.46 10.72
C PRO A 100 37.85 -14.88 9.29
N GLY A 101 37.18 -14.29 8.30
CA GLY A 101 37.46 -14.52 6.87
C GLY A 101 36.30 -14.93 5.98
N ALA A 102 35.07 -15.05 6.50
CA ALA A 102 33.90 -15.07 5.62
C ALA A 102 33.75 -13.67 5.01
N GLU A 103 34.05 -13.52 3.73
CA GLU A 103 33.90 -12.28 2.97
C GLU A 103 32.47 -11.77 3.16
N VAL A 104 32.33 -10.77 4.03
CA VAL A 104 31.12 -9.97 4.21
C VAL A 104 30.73 -9.52 2.81
N GLY A 105 29.61 -10.02 2.27
CA GLY A 105 29.09 -9.54 0.99
C GLY A 105 29.09 -8.02 1.03
N ALA A 106 29.93 -7.40 0.20
CA ALA A 106 30.53 -6.10 0.50
C ALA A 106 29.48 -5.11 1.02
N MET A 107 29.56 -4.76 2.31
CA MET A 107 28.67 -3.81 2.99
C MET A 107 28.95 -2.42 2.44
N THR A 108 28.50 -2.21 1.22
CA THR A 108 28.81 -1.11 0.32
C THR A 108 27.49 -0.63 -0.27
N TRP A 109 27.49 0.56 -0.85
CA TRP A 109 26.30 1.10 -1.49
C TRP A 109 25.72 0.12 -2.51
N ASP A 110 26.54 -0.33 -3.47
CA ASP A 110 26.11 -1.19 -4.58
C ASP A 110 25.76 -2.62 -4.10
N GLY A 111 26.41 -3.11 -3.04
CA GLY A 111 26.25 -4.48 -2.55
C GLY A 111 25.01 -4.71 -1.69
N TYR A 112 24.73 -3.82 -0.73
CA TYR A 112 23.67 -4.04 0.27
C TYR A 112 22.75 -2.83 0.43
N PHE A 113 23.32 -1.63 0.59
CA PHE A 113 22.56 -0.47 1.05
C PHE A 113 21.61 0.10 0.00
N ILE A 114 21.93 0.03 -1.30
CA ILE A 114 20.99 0.41 -2.37
C ILE A 114 19.71 -0.43 -2.34
N GLY A 115 19.83 -1.72 -2.01
CA GLY A 115 18.68 -2.62 -1.85
C GLY A 115 17.84 -2.25 -0.63
N LEU A 116 18.49 -2.02 0.51
CA LEU A 116 17.85 -1.60 1.75
C LEU A 116 17.07 -0.29 1.54
N PHE A 117 17.71 0.76 0.99
CA PHE A 117 17.08 2.06 0.79
C PHE A 117 16.00 2.03 -0.27
N ARG A 118 16.16 1.23 -1.33
CA ARG A 118 15.10 1.04 -2.32
C ARG A 118 13.85 0.42 -1.68
N ASN A 119 14.01 -0.56 -0.81
CA ASN A 119 12.88 -1.27 -0.21
C ASN A 119 12.22 -0.51 0.94
N ARG A 120 13.00 0.22 1.74
CA ARG A 120 12.51 0.89 2.95
C ARG A 120 12.19 2.37 2.76
N CYS A 121 12.85 3.05 1.82
CA CYS A 121 12.87 4.52 1.78
C CYS A 121 12.31 5.11 0.48
N SER A 122 12.44 4.42 -0.65
CA SER A 122 12.20 5.03 -1.98
C SER A 122 10.77 5.48 -2.26
N SER A 123 9.76 4.93 -1.56
CA SER A 123 8.35 5.34 -1.71
C SER A 123 8.14 6.82 -1.35
N CYS A 124 8.85 7.30 -0.32
CA CYS A 124 8.76 8.69 0.15
C CYS A 124 10.02 9.50 -0.22
N HIS A 125 11.20 8.90 -0.11
CA HIS A 125 12.51 9.52 -0.34
C HIS A 125 13.15 9.02 -1.64
N GLY A 126 12.35 8.93 -2.70
CA GLY A 126 12.80 8.62 -4.06
C GLY A 126 12.27 9.65 -5.02
N VAL A 127 11.27 9.28 -5.84
CA VAL A 127 10.64 10.20 -6.80
C VAL A 127 9.87 11.32 -6.10
N THR A 128 9.13 10.97 -5.03
CA THR A 128 8.29 11.91 -4.27
C THR A 128 9.09 12.96 -3.49
N LYS A 129 10.38 12.68 -3.19
CA LYS A 129 11.33 13.55 -2.48
C LYS A 129 10.75 14.25 -1.25
N VAL A 130 10.11 13.51 -0.35
CA VAL A 130 9.64 14.06 0.94
C VAL A 130 10.84 14.66 1.70
N GLY A 131 10.69 15.90 2.19
CA GLY A 131 11.79 16.64 2.81
C GLY A 131 12.91 17.04 1.83
N GLY A 132 12.66 16.99 0.52
CA GLY A 132 13.65 17.24 -0.53
C GLY A 132 14.69 16.12 -0.71
N LEU A 133 14.57 15.01 0.03
CA LEU A 133 15.54 13.93 0.05
C LEU A 133 15.26 12.87 -1.01
N SER A 134 16.30 12.46 -1.75
CA SER A 134 16.32 11.24 -2.55
C SER A 134 17.40 10.28 -2.03
N LEU A 135 17.07 9.00 -1.92
CA LEU A 135 18.00 7.90 -1.62
C LEU A 135 18.07 6.91 -2.81
N SER A 136 17.68 7.36 -4.01
CA SER A 136 17.73 6.54 -5.22
C SER A 136 19.14 6.33 -5.77
N THR A 137 20.08 7.22 -5.43
CA THR A 137 21.49 7.13 -5.83
C THR A 137 22.40 7.51 -4.65
N TYR A 138 23.65 7.05 -4.70
CA TYR A 138 24.65 7.39 -3.68
C TYR A 138 24.87 8.90 -3.59
N GLN A 139 24.95 9.57 -4.75
CA GLN A 139 25.14 11.01 -4.81
C GLN A 139 23.96 11.80 -4.23
N ASP A 140 22.73 11.32 -4.41
CA ASP A 140 21.56 11.93 -3.79
C ASP A 140 21.60 11.80 -2.25
N ALA A 141 22.05 10.65 -1.74
CA ALA A 141 22.19 10.44 -0.30
C ALA A 141 23.24 11.38 0.33
N LEU A 142 24.35 11.62 -0.37
CA LEU A 142 25.37 12.59 0.06
C LEU A 142 24.87 14.04 -0.03
N THR A 143 24.13 14.36 -1.08
CA THR A 143 23.56 15.71 -1.27
C THR A 143 22.53 16.01 -0.17
N GLY A 144 21.71 15.00 0.17
CA GLY A 144 20.69 15.11 1.20
C GLY A 144 19.47 15.92 0.78
N GLY A 145 18.68 16.31 1.78
CA GLY A 145 17.45 17.06 1.61
C GLY A 145 17.52 18.46 2.21
N ILE A 146 16.35 19.04 2.50
CA ILE A 146 16.22 20.38 3.09
C ILE A 146 16.90 20.46 4.46
N THR A 147 16.96 19.35 5.19
CA THR A 147 17.58 19.25 6.52
C THR A 147 19.08 18.98 6.47
N GLY A 148 19.69 18.91 5.29
CA GLY A 148 21.11 18.63 5.09
C GLY A 148 21.40 17.23 4.55
N PRO A 149 22.70 16.85 4.46
CA PRO A 149 23.18 15.56 3.97
C PRO A 149 22.53 14.39 4.70
N ALA A 150 22.01 13.41 3.97
CA ALA A 150 21.45 12.22 4.61
C ALA A 150 22.57 11.30 5.13
N VAL A 151 23.66 11.21 4.36
CA VAL A 151 24.86 10.44 4.69
C VAL A 151 26.07 11.36 4.63
N ILE A 152 26.85 11.38 5.70
CA ILE A 152 28.16 12.03 5.80
C ILE A 152 29.19 10.94 6.04
N PRO A 153 30.02 10.59 5.04
CA PRO A 153 31.05 9.56 5.19
C PRO A 153 31.96 9.81 6.41
N ASN A 154 32.21 8.76 7.19
CA ASN A 154 32.97 8.76 8.45
C ASN A 154 32.30 9.50 9.63
N ASP A 155 31.08 10.01 9.47
CA ASP A 155 30.40 10.79 10.49
C ASP A 155 28.90 10.40 10.60
N PRO A 156 28.60 9.26 11.25
CA PRO A 156 27.22 8.81 11.43
C PRO A 156 26.44 9.75 12.36
N ASP A 157 27.07 10.38 13.34
CA ASP A 157 26.40 11.22 14.33
C ASP A 157 25.83 12.50 13.70
N ASN A 158 26.50 13.05 12.69
CA ASN A 158 26.01 14.20 11.93
C ASN A 158 25.23 13.82 10.67
N SER A 159 25.11 12.53 10.36
CA SER A 159 24.30 12.04 9.24
C SER A 159 22.80 12.11 9.58
N VAL A 160 22.02 12.91 8.85
CA VAL A 160 20.60 13.11 9.15
C VAL A 160 19.80 11.80 9.12
N LEU A 161 20.19 10.86 8.26
CA LEU A 161 19.55 9.54 8.20
C LEU A 161 19.63 8.83 9.55
N VAL A 162 20.82 8.81 10.17
CA VAL A 162 21.04 8.16 11.47
C VAL A 162 20.28 8.91 12.55
N GLN A 163 20.39 10.24 12.61
CA GLN A 163 19.69 11.04 13.63
C GLN A 163 18.17 10.81 13.59
N LYS A 164 17.57 10.79 12.39
CA LYS A 164 16.12 10.59 12.24
C LYS A 164 15.68 9.18 12.59
N GLN A 165 16.43 8.17 12.19
CA GLN A 165 16.10 6.78 12.50
C GLN A 165 16.34 6.45 13.99
N SER A 166 17.35 7.06 14.63
CA SER A 166 17.62 6.87 16.07
C SER A 166 16.56 7.52 16.97
N LEU A 167 15.93 8.61 16.52
CA LEU A 167 14.84 9.26 17.27
C LEU A 167 13.54 8.44 17.30
N GLY A 168 13.31 7.60 16.29
CA GLY A 168 12.08 6.82 16.16
C GLY A 168 10.92 7.58 15.50
N ASP A 169 9.73 6.97 15.53
CA ASP A 169 8.46 7.48 14.97
C ASP A 169 8.49 7.81 13.47
N HIS A 170 9.44 7.25 12.72
CA HIS A 170 9.48 7.37 11.27
C HIS A 170 8.62 6.27 10.59
N PRO A 171 7.79 6.59 9.57
CA PRO A 171 6.93 5.58 8.91
C PRO A 171 7.71 4.41 8.26
N GLY A 172 8.95 4.65 7.86
CA GLY A 172 9.89 3.64 7.40
C GLY A 172 10.99 3.40 8.42
N GLN A 173 10.62 3.04 9.66
CA GLN A 173 11.56 2.81 10.75
C GLN A 173 12.41 1.57 10.47
N LEU A 174 13.73 1.71 10.58
CA LEU A 174 14.65 0.57 10.50
C LEU A 174 14.60 -0.26 11.78
N THR A 175 14.88 -1.57 11.66
CA THR A 175 15.16 -2.39 12.84
C THR A 175 16.47 -1.93 13.51
N ILE A 176 16.68 -2.33 14.76
CA ILE A 176 17.91 -2.03 15.49
C ILE A 176 19.13 -2.53 14.70
N ASP A 177 19.09 -3.79 14.25
CA ASP A 177 20.17 -4.40 13.47
C ASP A 177 20.39 -3.69 12.12
N GLU A 178 19.33 -3.29 11.41
CA GLU A 178 19.44 -2.55 10.14
C GLU A 178 20.07 -1.16 10.37
N LEU A 179 19.70 -0.48 11.45
CA LEU A 179 20.26 0.83 11.80
C LEU A 179 21.73 0.73 12.19
N GLU A 180 22.11 -0.27 12.99
CA GLU A 180 23.51 -0.52 13.36
C GLU A 180 24.38 -0.82 12.12
N GLN A 181 23.85 -1.57 11.16
CA GLN A 181 24.53 -1.82 9.89
C GLN A 181 24.76 -0.54 9.09
N VAL A 182 23.76 0.34 9.03
CA VAL A 182 23.89 1.64 8.36
C VAL A 182 24.93 2.52 9.08
N ILE A 183 24.90 2.58 10.41
CA ILE A 183 25.87 3.34 11.20
C ILE A 183 27.30 2.84 10.93
N SER A 184 27.51 1.52 10.98
CA SER A 184 28.81 0.89 10.74
C SER A 184 29.33 1.18 9.32
N TRP A 185 28.46 1.11 8.32
CA TRP A 185 28.82 1.46 6.94
C TRP A 185 29.20 2.93 6.77
N ILE A 186 28.45 3.85 7.38
CA ILE A 186 28.78 5.28 7.34
C ILE A 186 30.11 5.53 8.04
N LEU A 187 30.33 4.92 9.20
CA LEU A 187 31.58 5.01 9.94
C LEU A 187 32.78 4.50 9.14
N ALA A 188 32.60 3.46 8.32
CA ALA A 188 33.60 2.94 7.40
C ALA A 188 33.86 3.83 6.16
N GLY A 189 33.32 5.04 6.13
CA GLY A 189 33.48 5.98 5.01
C GLY A 189 32.43 5.81 3.92
N ALA A 190 31.32 5.14 4.21
CA ALA A 190 30.21 4.89 3.28
C ALA A 190 30.70 4.41 1.90
N PRO A 191 31.49 3.31 1.82
CA PRO A 191 32.07 2.85 0.56
C PRO A 191 30.98 2.50 -0.46
N VAL A 192 31.25 2.86 -1.72
CA VAL A 192 30.31 2.62 -2.83
C VAL A 192 30.40 1.18 -3.34
N ARG A 193 31.62 0.62 -3.36
CA ARG A 193 31.98 -0.70 -3.88
C ARG A 193 32.94 -1.42 -2.95
#